data_AF-A0AAD5FZG1-F1
#
_entry.id   AF-A0AAD5FZG1-F1
#
_cell.length_a   1.000
_cell.length_b   1.000
_cell.length_c   1.000
_cell.angle_alpha   90.00
_cell.angle_beta   90.00
_cell.angle_gamma   90.00
#
_symmetry.space_group_name_H-M   'P 1'
#
loop_
_entity.id
_entity.type
_entity.pdbx_description
1 polymer ?
#
loop_
_entity_poly.entity_id
_entity_poly.type
_entity_poly.pdbx_seq_one_letter_code
_entity_poly.pdbx_strand_id
1 'polypeptide(L)'
;MSLYELPATFYTSLSEKYQEALKTGAVLYNGDAAVNEIESFAIGDKSANVQLTMLTSLMHRPEKGDRESNPFEKPEPELTILEGYGPNLEFKLVFNKFPVISKHFLMVTREFKHQNTPLSEEELSATYKILTELAKQSPLDEDWFAFYNCGPESGASQPHKHIQFMRAPSRKGFKSYAELLSQNTTSPANAQNPSQDQNIPFAHYLIRLNENDIGDESLAVSFASLLQHTMNVLKENDQHHISFNFVMTTKYMLMVPRSNSKFEDKLGINACGVYGLILCKNQELFDMVKEIGALNVLKSAANFILSRPTLSKIVTPLANKFTAYAGYREMGLKFNDLLMEETPVMQKAIKRLPPSLSYSRNFRILTAHQLSLTQQILPPGKALKPEEDDHYLIPYILEAEKEAFEKAELDNIEVKSS
;
A
#
# COMPACT_ATOMS: atom_id res chain seq x y z
N MET A 1 -0.93 -26.98 -14.89
CA MET A 1 -0.24 -25.98 -15.74
C MET A 1 -0.17 -24.71 -14.93
N SER A 2 1.00 -24.10 -14.78
CA SER A 2 1.10 -22.90 -13.93
C SER A 2 0.37 -21.75 -14.62
N LEU A 3 -0.50 -21.05 -13.87
CA LEU A 3 -1.27 -19.94 -14.40
C LEU A 3 -0.29 -18.79 -14.70
N TYR A 4 -0.49 -18.07 -15.81
CA TYR A 4 0.28 -16.87 -16.21
C TYR A 4 1.73 -17.07 -16.70
N GLU A 5 2.00 -18.10 -17.51
CA GLU A 5 3.34 -18.30 -18.12
C GLU A 5 3.65 -17.29 -19.24
N LEU A 6 4.88 -16.78 -19.22
CA LEU A 6 5.49 -16.02 -20.30
C LEU A 6 6.57 -16.87 -21.00
N PRO A 7 6.88 -16.62 -22.27
CA PRO A 7 7.96 -17.31 -22.95
C PRO A 7 9.31 -17.11 -22.25
N ALA A 8 10.17 -18.13 -22.26
CA ALA A 8 11.56 -18.03 -21.79
C ALA A 8 12.41 -17.01 -22.58
N THR A 9 11.88 -16.50 -23.68
CA THR A 9 12.46 -15.44 -24.52
C THR A 9 11.76 -14.09 -24.35
N PHE A 10 10.87 -13.93 -23.37
CA PHE A 10 10.03 -12.74 -23.20
C PHE A 10 10.83 -11.44 -23.19
N TYR A 11 11.92 -11.36 -22.43
CA TYR A 11 12.78 -10.16 -22.36
C TYR A 11 13.44 -9.84 -23.71
N THR A 12 13.89 -10.87 -24.43
CA THR A 12 14.45 -10.71 -25.78
C THR A 12 13.40 -10.18 -26.74
N SER A 13 12.22 -10.82 -26.78
CA SER A 13 11.10 -10.39 -27.64
C SER A 13 10.58 -8.99 -27.27
N LEU A 14 10.52 -8.65 -25.98
CA LEU A 14 10.22 -7.31 -25.48
C LEU A 14 11.24 -6.30 -26.01
N SER A 15 12.53 -6.65 -25.94
CA SER A 15 13.62 -5.76 -26.38
C SER A 15 13.61 -5.56 -27.90
N GLU A 16 13.42 -6.62 -28.69
CA GLU A 16 13.34 -6.56 -30.14
C GLU A 16 12.14 -5.74 -30.61
N LYS A 17 10.95 -6.02 -30.07
CA LYS A 17 9.73 -5.25 -30.37
C LYS A 17 9.87 -3.78 -29.98
N TYR A 18 10.50 -3.49 -28.85
CA TYR A 18 10.75 -2.10 -28.45
C TYR A 18 11.66 -1.39 -29.46
N GLN A 19 12.72 -2.04 -29.94
CA GLN A 19 13.59 -1.48 -30.97
C GLN A 19 12.87 -1.27 -32.30
N GLU A 20 11.99 -2.19 -32.69
CA GLU A 20 11.14 -2.02 -33.88
C GLU A 20 10.20 -0.83 -33.72
N ALA A 21 9.50 -0.72 -32.59
CA ALA A 21 8.58 0.38 -32.31
C ALA A 21 9.28 1.75 -32.24
N LEU A 22 10.55 1.81 -31.83
CA LEU A 22 11.38 3.01 -31.95
C LEU A 22 11.68 3.36 -33.41
N LYS A 23 12.07 2.37 -34.22
CA LYS A 23 12.41 2.57 -35.64
C LYS A 23 11.22 3.05 -36.47
N THR A 24 10.02 2.56 -36.17
CA THR A 24 8.79 2.96 -36.86
C THR A 24 8.21 4.27 -36.33
N GLY A 25 8.75 4.81 -35.24
CA GLY A 25 8.23 6.01 -34.57
C GLY A 25 6.95 5.79 -33.78
N ALA A 26 6.52 4.53 -33.59
CA ALA A 26 5.37 4.20 -32.75
C ALA A 26 5.65 4.54 -31.28
N VAL A 27 6.86 4.24 -30.79
CA VAL A 27 7.35 4.70 -29.49
C VAL A 27 8.15 5.99 -29.66
N LEU A 28 7.71 7.03 -28.95
CA LEU A 28 8.35 8.34 -28.91
C LEU A 28 9.18 8.45 -27.62
N TYR A 29 10.40 7.90 -27.66
CA TYR A 29 11.29 7.88 -26.51
C TYR A 29 11.76 9.29 -26.13
N ASN A 30 11.66 9.62 -24.84
CA ASN A 30 12.01 10.93 -24.32
C ASN A 30 13.25 10.90 -23.40
N GLY A 31 13.81 9.72 -23.11
CA GLY A 31 14.89 9.58 -22.13
C GLY A 31 16.21 10.23 -22.55
N ASP A 32 16.46 10.42 -23.85
CA ASP A 32 17.69 11.09 -24.32
C ASP A 32 17.75 12.58 -23.95
N ALA A 33 16.58 13.21 -23.78
CA ALA A 33 16.46 14.60 -23.35
C ALA A 33 16.36 14.75 -21.82
N ALA A 34 16.33 13.63 -21.08
CA ALA A 34 16.18 13.64 -19.64
C ALA A 34 17.50 13.94 -18.94
N VAL A 35 17.50 14.94 -18.05
CA VAL A 35 18.62 15.21 -17.15
C VAL A 35 18.31 14.57 -15.80
N ASN A 36 19.17 13.66 -15.34
CA ASN A 36 19.00 12.95 -14.08
C ASN A 36 20.01 13.42 -13.05
N GLU A 37 19.54 13.76 -11.84
CA GLU A 37 20.36 14.04 -10.67
C GLU A 37 19.92 13.13 -9.52
N ILE A 38 20.88 12.54 -8.81
CA ILE A 38 20.60 11.67 -7.66
C ILE A 38 21.03 12.41 -6.40
N GLU A 39 20.09 12.59 -5.48
CA GLU A 39 20.32 13.15 -4.17
C GLU A 39 20.25 12.06 -3.10
N SER A 40 21.12 12.17 -2.10
CA SER A 40 21.13 11.28 -0.94
C SER A 40 20.43 11.95 0.23
N PHE A 41 19.67 11.18 0.99
CA PHE A 41 19.03 11.63 2.23
C PHE A 41 19.16 10.58 3.33
N ALA A 42 19.24 11.04 4.56
CA ALA A 42 19.38 10.18 5.73
C ALA A 42 18.04 9.53 6.12
N ILE A 43 18.09 8.25 6.47
CA ILE A 43 17.01 7.49 7.11
C ILE A 43 17.65 6.80 8.32
N GLY A 44 17.53 7.42 9.49
CA GLY A 44 18.25 6.98 10.68
C GLY A 44 19.76 7.02 10.45
N ASP A 45 20.42 5.86 10.56
CA ASP A 45 21.86 5.66 10.33
C ASP A 45 22.22 5.32 8.87
N LYS A 46 21.22 5.14 8.00
CA LYS A 46 21.40 4.75 6.60
C LYS A 46 21.17 5.95 5.67
N SER A 47 21.64 5.82 4.43
CA SER A 47 21.38 6.79 3.36
C SER A 47 20.57 6.14 2.24
N ALA A 48 19.47 6.78 1.86
CA ALA A 48 18.66 6.45 0.69
C ALA A 48 18.87 7.49 -0.40
N ASN A 49 18.36 7.20 -1.60
CA ASN A 49 18.44 8.09 -2.75
C ASN A 49 17.05 8.51 -3.27
N VAL A 50 16.98 9.74 -3.76
CA VAL A 50 15.95 10.20 -4.69
C VAL A 50 16.62 10.55 -6.00
N GLN A 51 16.01 10.17 -7.12
CA GLN A 51 16.38 10.66 -8.44
C GLN A 51 15.40 11.75 -8.88
N LEU A 52 15.93 12.92 -9.23
CA LEU A 52 15.22 13.97 -9.94
C LEU A 52 15.50 13.83 -11.43
N THR A 53 14.44 13.74 -12.23
CA THR A 53 14.52 13.69 -13.69
C THR A 53 13.89 14.97 -14.23
N MET A 54 14.67 15.85 -14.85
CA MET A 54 14.15 16.99 -15.60
C MET A 54 13.88 16.59 -17.05
N LEU A 55 12.67 16.88 -17.55
CA LEU A 55 12.30 16.61 -18.94
C LEU A 55 11.33 17.66 -19.48
N THR A 56 11.85 18.58 -20.30
CA THR A 56 11.12 19.74 -20.82
C THR A 56 10.13 19.41 -21.95
N SER A 57 10.34 18.31 -22.67
CA SER A 57 9.47 17.87 -23.77
C SER A 57 8.03 17.56 -23.32
N LEU A 58 7.81 17.37 -22.02
CA LEU A 58 6.50 17.08 -21.44
C LEU A 58 5.68 18.32 -21.07
N MET A 59 6.22 19.55 -21.19
CA MET A 59 5.49 20.78 -20.84
C MET A 59 4.20 20.98 -21.64
N HIS A 60 4.21 20.62 -22.92
CA HIS A 60 3.06 20.82 -23.82
C HIS A 60 2.12 19.62 -23.89
N ARG A 61 2.39 18.57 -23.12
CA ARG A 61 1.55 17.37 -23.14
C ARG A 61 0.30 17.60 -22.27
N PRO A 62 -0.91 17.33 -22.78
CA PRO A 62 -2.12 17.42 -21.97
C PRO A 62 -2.02 16.46 -20.76
N GLU A 63 -2.32 16.97 -19.56
CA GLU A 63 -2.19 16.21 -18.30
C GLU A 63 -3.25 15.12 -18.14
N LYS A 64 -4.37 15.25 -18.85
CA LYS A 64 -5.48 14.29 -18.88
C LYS A 64 -5.63 13.78 -20.31
N GLY A 65 -5.74 12.46 -20.46
CA GLY A 65 -6.18 11.88 -21.73
C GLY A 65 -7.59 12.36 -22.07
N ASP A 66 -7.90 12.41 -23.35
CA ASP A 66 -9.26 12.69 -23.80
C ASP A 66 -10.19 11.56 -23.32
N ARG A 67 -11.27 11.92 -22.62
CA ARG A 67 -12.25 10.94 -22.10
C ARG A 67 -12.93 10.16 -23.23
N GLU A 68 -12.97 10.72 -24.44
CA GLU A 68 -13.63 10.11 -25.60
C GLU A 68 -12.75 9.10 -26.35
N SER A 69 -11.46 8.95 -26.00
CA SER A 69 -10.58 7.93 -26.56
C SER A 69 -9.87 7.14 -25.47
N ASN A 70 -10.35 5.94 -25.15
CA ASN A 70 -9.64 4.99 -24.30
C ASN A 70 -8.49 4.36 -25.11
N PRO A 71 -7.22 4.79 -24.94
CA PRO A 71 -6.12 4.33 -25.79
C PRO A 71 -5.83 2.83 -25.61
N PHE A 72 -6.36 2.22 -24.55
CA PHE A 72 -6.12 0.81 -24.24
C PHE A 72 -7.21 -0.13 -24.74
N GLU A 73 -8.35 0.38 -25.22
CA GLU A 73 -9.40 -0.47 -25.79
C GLU A 73 -8.90 -1.13 -27.09
N LYS A 74 -8.29 -0.31 -27.96
CA LYS A 74 -7.66 -0.72 -29.21
C LYS A 74 -6.25 -0.10 -29.31
N PRO A 75 -5.26 -0.66 -28.61
CA PRO A 75 -3.89 -0.18 -28.70
C PRO A 75 -3.37 -0.35 -30.14
N GLU A 76 -2.44 0.53 -30.53
CA GLU A 76 -1.72 0.42 -31.82
C GLU A 76 -1.00 -0.94 -31.87
N PRO A 77 -1.12 -1.73 -32.95
CA PRO A 77 -0.46 -3.03 -33.08
C PRO A 77 1.05 -2.98 -32.82
N GLU A 78 1.70 -1.89 -33.22
CA GLU A 78 3.12 -1.62 -33.03
C GLU A 78 3.49 -1.40 -31.56
N LEU A 79 2.52 -1.00 -30.73
CA LEU A 79 2.68 -0.87 -29.28
C LEU A 79 2.27 -2.13 -28.54
N THR A 80 1.56 -3.08 -29.16
CA THR A 80 1.16 -4.32 -28.48
C THR A 80 2.30 -5.34 -28.42
N ILE A 81 2.74 -5.62 -27.19
CA ILE A 81 3.72 -6.66 -26.88
C ILE A 81 3.03 -8.02 -26.96
N LEU A 82 1.94 -8.19 -26.19
CA LEU A 82 1.09 -9.38 -26.16
C LEU A 82 -0.39 -8.97 -26.19
N GLU A 83 -1.14 -9.48 -27.17
CA GLU A 83 -2.59 -9.25 -27.30
C GLU A 83 -3.43 -10.01 -26.27
N GLY A 84 -2.85 -11.02 -25.61
CA GLY A 84 -3.50 -11.81 -24.58
C GLY A 84 -2.47 -12.36 -23.59
N TYR A 85 -2.76 -12.18 -22.30
CA TYR A 85 -1.97 -12.68 -21.20
C TYR A 85 -2.91 -13.10 -20.05
N GLY A 86 -2.56 -14.21 -19.38
CA GLY A 86 -3.39 -14.87 -18.39
C GLY A 86 -4.16 -16.08 -18.94
N PRO A 87 -4.68 -16.94 -18.05
CA PRO A 87 -5.36 -18.18 -18.41
C PRO A 87 -6.62 -17.96 -19.26
N ASN A 88 -7.27 -16.80 -19.10
CA ASN A 88 -8.47 -16.41 -19.83
C ASN A 88 -8.19 -15.30 -20.85
N LEU A 89 -6.92 -14.98 -21.12
CA LEU A 89 -6.48 -13.87 -21.97
C LEU A 89 -7.08 -12.51 -21.53
N GLU A 90 -7.24 -12.34 -20.22
CA GLU A 90 -7.89 -11.21 -19.57
C GLU A 90 -7.03 -9.94 -19.55
N PHE A 91 -5.73 -10.04 -19.86
CA PHE A 91 -4.80 -8.93 -19.90
C PHE A 91 -4.16 -8.74 -21.28
N LYS A 92 -3.71 -7.52 -21.57
CA LYS A 92 -2.85 -7.16 -22.70
C LYS A 92 -1.58 -6.53 -22.17
N LEU A 93 -0.44 -6.77 -22.84
CA LEU A 93 0.81 -6.05 -22.57
C LEU A 93 1.07 -5.05 -23.70
N VAL A 94 1.21 -3.78 -23.36
CA VAL A 94 1.38 -2.68 -24.33
C VAL A 94 2.50 -1.74 -23.90
N PHE A 95 3.30 -1.26 -24.85
CA PHE A 95 4.32 -0.25 -24.55
C PHE A 95 3.69 1.09 -24.16
N ASN A 96 4.37 1.81 -23.27
CA ASN A 96 4.10 3.23 -23.11
C ASN A 96 4.56 3.95 -24.38
N LYS A 97 3.64 4.70 -25.01
CA LYS A 97 3.93 5.46 -26.23
C LYS A 97 4.98 6.56 -26.04
N PHE A 98 5.08 7.12 -24.84
CA PHE A 98 5.99 8.23 -24.51
C PHE A 98 6.86 7.89 -23.29
N PRO A 99 7.73 6.88 -23.40
CA PRO A 99 8.51 6.41 -22.26
C PRO A 99 9.69 7.36 -22.00
N VAL A 100 9.94 7.64 -20.72
CA VAL A 100 11.20 8.24 -20.25
C VAL A 100 12.24 7.15 -20.01
N ILE A 101 11.81 6.02 -19.43
CA ILE A 101 12.65 4.84 -19.22
C ILE A 101 12.39 3.85 -20.34
N SER A 102 13.46 3.39 -21.00
CA SER A 102 13.32 2.45 -22.11
C SER A 102 12.61 1.16 -21.70
N LYS A 103 11.82 0.62 -22.64
CA LYS A 103 10.97 -0.56 -22.45
C LYS A 103 9.94 -0.41 -21.31
N HIS A 104 9.57 0.81 -20.92
CA HIS A 104 8.42 1.01 -20.03
C HIS A 104 7.14 0.52 -20.74
N PHE A 105 6.47 -0.45 -20.13
CA PHE A 105 5.22 -1.04 -20.64
C PHE A 105 4.15 -1.13 -19.56
N LEU A 106 2.94 -1.48 -19.98
CA LEU A 106 1.75 -1.58 -19.16
C LEU A 106 1.10 -2.95 -19.36
N MET A 107 0.62 -3.54 -18.27
CA MET A 107 -0.39 -4.59 -18.30
C MET A 107 -1.75 -3.94 -18.13
N VAL A 108 -2.64 -4.12 -19.10
CA VAL A 108 -3.97 -3.50 -19.14
C VAL A 108 -5.02 -4.59 -19.13
N THR A 109 -6.12 -4.38 -18.40
CA THR A 109 -7.29 -5.25 -18.47
C THR A 109 -7.86 -5.22 -19.90
N ARG A 110 -8.25 -6.39 -20.44
CA ARG A 110 -8.85 -6.46 -21.78
C ARG A 110 -10.25 -5.83 -21.78
N GLU A 111 -11.03 -6.12 -20.74
CA GLU A 111 -12.30 -5.44 -20.47
C GLU A 111 -12.06 -4.18 -19.64
N PHE A 112 -12.90 -3.16 -19.84
CA PHE A 112 -12.81 -1.95 -19.04
C PHE A 112 -13.09 -2.25 -17.55
N LYS A 113 -12.05 -2.15 -16.73
CA LYS A 113 -12.16 -2.01 -15.28
C LYS A 113 -11.68 -0.62 -14.87
N HIS A 114 -12.25 -0.06 -13.79
CA HIS A 114 -11.84 1.27 -13.33
C HIS A 114 -10.52 1.21 -12.56
N GLN A 115 -9.63 2.17 -12.80
CA GLN A 115 -8.36 2.42 -12.11
C GLN A 115 -8.51 2.74 -10.60
N ASN A 116 -9.74 2.90 -10.10
CA ASN A 116 -10.03 3.18 -8.69
C ASN A 116 -10.42 1.91 -7.93
N THR A 117 -10.24 0.75 -8.56
CA THR A 117 -10.50 -0.54 -7.93
C THR A 117 -9.18 -1.12 -7.38
N PRO A 118 -9.20 -1.78 -6.21
CA PRO A 118 -8.07 -2.55 -5.72
C PRO A 118 -7.60 -3.60 -6.74
N LEU A 119 -6.35 -4.04 -6.64
CA LEU A 119 -5.86 -5.13 -7.47
C LEU A 119 -6.51 -6.46 -7.06
N SER A 120 -6.92 -7.26 -8.03
CA SER A 120 -7.42 -8.63 -7.80
C SER A 120 -6.26 -9.61 -7.67
N GLU A 121 -6.56 -10.83 -7.24
CA GLU A 121 -5.57 -11.91 -7.16
C GLU A 121 -4.94 -12.19 -8.52
N GLU A 122 -5.75 -12.23 -9.59
CA GLU A 122 -5.28 -12.44 -10.96
C GLU A 122 -4.29 -11.37 -11.40
N GLU A 123 -4.59 -10.10 -11.08
CA GLU A 123 -3.74 -8.97 -11.43
C GLU A 123 -2.42 -8.98 -10.63
N LEU A 124 -2.45 -9.38 -9.36
CA LEU A 124 -1.26 -9.53 -8.52
C LEU A 124 -0.37 -10.68 -9.00
N SER A 125 -0.95 -11.85 -9.26
CA SER A 125 -0.25 -13.03 -9.75
C SER A 125 0.36 -12.76 -11.12
N ALA A 126 -0.40 -12.22 -12.06
CA ALA A 126 0.09 -11.82 -13.38
C ALA A 126 1.26 -10.84 -13.28
N THR A 127 1.15 -9.83 -12.41
CA THR A 127 2.22 -8.84 -12.18
C THR A 127 3.48 -9.49 -11.62
N TYR A 128 3.34 -10.34 -10.59
CA TYR A 128 4.48 -11.00 -9.97
C TYR A 128 5.17 -11.95 -10.95
N LYS A 129 4.40 -12.70 -11.76
CA LYS A 129 4.96 -13.58 -12.79
C LYS A 129 5.75 -12.82 -13.85
N ILE A 130 5.23 -11.69 -14.35
CA ILE A 130 5.99 -10.79 -15.24
C ILE A 130 7.32 -10.36 -14.58
N LEU A 131 7.29 -9.90 -13.33
CA LEU A 131 8.50 -9.45 -12.63
C LEU A 131 9.52 -10.57 -12.42
N THR A 132 9.07 -11.76 -12.01
CA THR A 132 9.96 -12.92 -11.85
C THR A 132 10.58 -13.35 -13.16
N GLU A 133 9.84 -13.28 -14.27
CA GLU A 133 10.36 -13.67 -15.57
C GLU A 133 11.36 -12.65 -16.12
N LEU A 134 11.08 -11.35 -15.93
CA LEU A 134 12.03 -10.29 -16.22
C LEU A 134 13.32 -10.46 -15.40
N ALA A 135 13.21 -10.70 -14.09
CA ALA A 135 14.37 -10.87 -13.21
C ALA A 135 15.28 -12.06 -13.59
N LYS A 136 14.72 -13.12 -14.19
CA LYS A 136 15.51 -14.26 -14.70
C LYS A 136 16.24 -13.96 -16.01
N GLN A 137 15.63 -13.16 -16.88
CA GLN A 137 16.07 -13.01 -18.27
C GLN A 137 16.81 -11.68 -18.53
N SER A 138 16.56 -10.63 -17.74
CA SER A 138 17.20 -9.33 -17.92
C SER A 138 18.65 -9.33 -17.45
N PRO A 139 19.48 -8.39 -17.94
CA PRO A 139 20.82 -8.15 -17.39
C PRO A 139 20.79 -7.95 -15.87
N LEU A 140 21.85 -8.39 -15.19
CA LEU A 140 21.96 -8.38 -13.71
C LEU A 140 21.88 -6.98 -13.08
N ASP A 141 22.14 -5.93 -13.85
CA ASP A 141 22.09 -4.53 -13.43
C ASP A 141 20.73 -3.86 -13.73
N GLU A 142 19.80 -4.58 -14.35
CA GLU A 142 18.43 -4.11 -14.57
C GLU A 142 17.49 -4.60 -13.47
N ASP A 143 17.11 -3.68 -12.58
CA ASP A 143 16.02 -3.91 -11.64
C ASP A 143 14.70 -3.51 -12.24
N TRP A 144 13.75 -4.44 -12.25
CA TRP A 144 12.39 -4.19 -12.69
C TRP A 144 11.45 -4.06 -11.48
N PHE A 145 10.54 -3.11 -11.56
CA PHE A 145 9.44 -2.98 -10.62
C PHE A 145 8.14 -2.67 -11.36
N ALA A 146 7.04 -3.11 -10.76
CA ALA A 146 5.70 -2.79 -11.19
C ALA A 146 5.12 -1.71 -10.27
N PHE A 147 4.24 -0.87 -10.79
CA PHE A 147 3.54 0.12 -10.00
C PHE A 147 2.10 0.33 -10.45
N TYR A 148 1.26 0.70 -9.49
CA TYR A 148 -0.17 0.96 -9.68
C TYR A 148 -0.57 2.24 -8.94
N ASN A 149 -1.25 3.12 -9.66
CA ASN A 149 -1.80 4.36 -9.13
C ASN A 149 -3.31 4.18 -8.98
N CYS A 150 -3.81 3.97 -7.77
CA CYS A 150 -5.23 3.71 -7.51
C CYS A 150 -5.90 4.94 -6.92
N GLY A 151 -7.00 5.42 -7.52
CA GLY A 151 -7.79 6.51 -6.95
C GLY A 151 -7.37 7.91 -7.40
N PRO A 152 -8.22 8.93 -7.16
CA PRO A 152 -8.02 10.29 -7.67
C PRO A 152 -6.72 10.96 -7.19
N GLU A 153 -6.28 10.68 -5.96
CA GLU A 153 -5.09 11.32 -5.39
C GLU A 153 -3.78 10.58 -5.67
N SER A 154 -3.83 9.47 -6.41
CA SER A 154 -2.66 8.64 -6.69
C SER A 154 -1.76 9.16 -7.81
N GLY A 155 -2.20 10.18 -8.55
CA GLY A 155 -1.53 10.62 -9.79
C GLY A 155 -1.89 9.78 -11.01
N ALA A 156 -2.97 9.01 -10.96
CA ALA A 156 -3.50 8.27 -12.12
C ALA A 156 -4.11 9.21 -13.18
N SER A 157 -3.74 9.02 -14.44
CA SER A 157 -4.20 9.87 -15.56
C SER A 157 -5.16 9.17 -16.53
N GLN A 158 -5.32 7.85 -16.43
CA GLN A 158 -6.18 7.03 -17.30
C GLN A 158 -7.17 6.22 -16.45
N PRO A 159 -8.48 6.22 -16.78
CA PRO A 159 -9.50 5.56 -15.96
C PRO A 159 -9.55 4.04 -16.18
N HIS A 160 -9.07 3.55 -17.33
CA HIS A 160 -9.03 2.13 -17.61
C HIS A 160 -7.85 1.48 -16.87
N LYS A 161 -8.14 0.41 -16.13
CA LYS A 161 -7.23 -0.26 -15.21
C LYS A 161 -5.95 -0.76 -15.88
N HIS A 162 -4.81 -0.31 -15.38
CA HIS A 162 -3.51 -0.68 -15.88
C HIS A 162 -2.44 -0.66 -14.78
N ILE A 163 -1.52 -1.62 -14.84
CA ILE A 163 -0.32 -1.73 -14.01
C ILE A 163 0.89 -1.45 -14.90
N GLN A 164 1.83 -0.65 -14.41
CA GLN A 164 2.98 -0.18 -15.20
C GLN A 164 4.25 -0.90 -14.75
N PHE A 165 5.15 -1.18 -15.69
CA PHE A 165 6.42 -1.87 -15.46
C PHE A 165 7.54 -1.03 -16.05
N MET A 166 8.56 -0.77 -15.23
CA MET A 166 9.74 -0.06 -15.69
C MET A 166 10.98 -0.48 -14.91
N ARG A 167 12.13 -0.08 -15.44
CA ARG A 167 13.42 -0.29 -14.78
C ARG A 167 13.65 0.79 -13.72
N ALA A 168 14.14 0.39 -12.56
CA ALA A 168 14.74 1.31 -11.60
C ALA A 168 16.10 1.81 -12.13
N PRO A 169 16.60 2.96 -11.65
CA PRO A 169 17.97 3.37 -11.93
C PRO A 169 18.97 2.31 -11.48
N SER A 170 20.17 2.31 -12.07
CA SER A 170 21.18 1.29 -11.80
C SER A 170 21.52 1.17 -10.31
N ARG A 171 21.55 -0.07 -9.80
CA ARG A 171 21.92 -0.42 -8.41
C ARG A 171 23.24 0.19 -7.93
N LYS A 172 24.16 0.50 -8.86
CA LYS A 172 25.47 1.08 -8.51
C LYS A 172 25.37 2.52 -8.02
N GLY A 173 24.33 3.26 -8.43
CA GLY A 173 24.19 4.69 -8.14
C GLY A 173 22.90 5.07 -7.42
N PHE A 174 21.95 4.16 -7.28
CA PHE A 174 20.64 4.45 -6.68
C PHE A 174 20.21 3.32 -5.74
N LYS A 175 19.78 3.72 -4.54
CA LYS A 175 19.17 2.83 -3.55
C LYS A 175 17.93 3.48 -2.96
N SER A 176 16.75 2.93 -3.24
CA SER A 176 15.50 3.47 -2.71
C SER A 176 15.38 3.23 -1.21
N TYR A 177 14.58 4.06 -0.53
CA TYR A 177 14.24 3.82 0.88
C TYR A 177 13.53 2.48 1.08
N ALA A 178 12.67 2.10 0.12
CA ALA A 178 11.93 0.84 0.15
C ALA A 178 12.88 -0.38 0.10
N GLU A 179 13.96 -0.29 -0.67
CA GLU A 179 14.98 -1.33 -0.67
C GLU A 179 15.72 -1.42 0.67
N LEU A 180 16.07 -0.29 1.29
CA LEU A 180 16.67 -0.28 2.64
C LEU A 180 15.76 -0.90 3.70
N LEU A 181 14.47 -0.56 3.66
CA LEU A 181 13.43 -1.16 4.50
C LEU A 181 13.34 -2.68 4.29
N SER A 182 13.30 -3.13 3.04
CA SER A 182 13.21 -4.57 2.72
C SER A 182 14.43 -5.36 3.18
N GLN A 183 15.61 -4.72 3.26
CA GLN A 183 16.85 -5.35 3.70
C GLN A 183 16.96 -5.38 5.24
N ASN A 184 16.06 -4.72 5.97
CA ASN A 184 16.09 -4.72 7.42
C ASN A 184 15.51 -6.03 7.99
N THR A 185 16.38 -6.90 8.49
CA THR A 185 16.01 -8.23 9.02
C THR A 185 15.64 -8.23 10.50
N THR A 186 15.82 -7.11 11.22
CA THR A 186 15.60 -7.04 12.67
C THR A 186 14.12 -7.01 13.08
N SER A 187 13.20 -6.74 12.16
CA SER A 187 11.76 -6.73 12.40
C SER A 187 11.04 -7.54 11.33
N PRO A 188 9.91 -8.20 11.66
CA PRO A 188 9.05 -8.83 10.66
C PRO A 188 8.52 -7.77 9.68
N ALA A 189 8.31 -8.18 8.43
CA ALA A 189 7.73 -7.34 7.38
C ALA A 189 6.87 -8.28 6.53
N ASN A 190 5.77 -8.75 7.11
CA ASN A 190 4.90 -9.78 6.56
C ASN A 190 3.44 -9.31 6.65
N ALA A 191 2.49 -10.12 6.18
CA ALA A 191 1.08 -9.75 6.14
C ALA A 191 0.48 -9.43 7.51
N GLN A 192 1.01 -9.99 8.60
CA GLN A 192 0.54 -9.68 9.96
C GLN A 192 1.13 -8.37 10.49
N ASN A 193 2.38 -8.07 10.10
CA ASN A 193 3.11 -6.89 10.55
C ASN A 193 3.84 -6.24 9.36
N PRO A 194 3.16 -5.41 8.55
CA PRO A 194 3.82 -4.62 7.52
C PRO A 194 4.82 -3.64 8.15
N SER A 195 6.00 -3.53 7.53
CA SER A 195 7.09 -2.68 8.00
C SER A 195 6.88 -1.22 7.60
N GLN A 196 7.35 -0.32 8.47
CA GLN A 196 7.33 1.13 8.29
C GLN A 196 8.57 1.71 9.01
N ASP A 197 9.16 2.78 8.49
CA ASP A 197 10.27 3.50 9.12
C ASP A 197 9.80 4.88 9.62
N GLN A 198 10.05 5.19 10.89
CA GLN A 198 9.68 6.47 11.51
C GLN A 198 10.52 7.65 10.99
N ASN A 199 11.68 7.38 10.40
CA ASN A 199 12.55 8.41 9.80
C ASN A 199 12.07 8.84 8.41
N ILE A 200 11.05 8.19 7.86
CA ILE A 200 10.43 8.56 6.59
C ILE A 200 9.17 9.37 6.89
N PRO A 201 9.05 10.59 6.35
CA PRO A 201 8.09 11.57 6.85
C PRO A 201 6.64 11.38 6.36
N PHE A 202 6.33 10.24 5.73
CA PHE A 202 5.00 9.91 5.22
C PHE A 202 4.63 8.46 5.55
N ALA A 203 3.34 8.18 5.70
CA ALA A 203 2.85 6.83 5.93
C ALA A 203 3.17 5.92 4.73
N HIS A 204 3.69 4.73 5.03
CA HIS A 204 4.01 3.70 4.04
C HIS A 204 4.03 2.35 4.73
N TYR A 205 3.72 1.30 3.98
CA TYR A 205 3.70 -0.07 4.49
C TYR A 205 4.39 -0.99 3.51
N LEU A 206 5.33 -1.80 4.01
CA LEU A 206 6.13 -2.71 3.21
C LEU A 206 6.01 -4.14 3.72
N ILE A 207 5.75 -5.08 2.81
CA ILE A 207 5.82 -6.52 3.06
C ILE A 207 6.92 -7.11 2.19
N ARG A 208 7.81 -7.91 2.77
CA ARG A 208 8.82 -8.66 2.04
C ARG A 208 8.19 -9.87 1.37
N LEU A 209 8.70 -10.16 0.17
CA LEU A 209 8.35 -11.32 -0.61
C LEU A 209 9.54 -12.29 -0.55
N ASN A 210 9.30 -13.50 -0.03
CA ASN A 210 10.28 -14.58 0.02
C ASN A 210 9.99 -15.58 -1.09
N GLU A 211 10.96 -15.85 -1.97
CA GLU A 211 10.78 -16.79 -3.10
C GLU A 211 10.29 -18.19 -2.67
N ASN A 212 10.62 -18.61 -1.44
CA ASN A 212 10.24 -19.92 -0.89
C ASN A 212 8.81 -20.00 -0.36
N ASP A 213 8.15 -18.86 -0.09
CA ASP A 213 6.84 -18.78 0.62
C ASP A 213 5.72 -18.17 -0.26
N ILE A 214 5.96 -17.92 -1.55
CA ILE A 214 5.03 -17.20 -2.42
C ILE A 214 4.20 -18.18 -3.27
N GLY A 215 2.94 -18.35 -2.86
CA GLY A 215 1.83 -18.76 -3.72
C GLY A 215 0.88 -17.58 -4.02
N ASP A 216 -0.04 -17.75 -4.97
CA ASP A 216 -1.00 -16.71 -5.38
C ASP A 216 -1.83 -16.19 -4.18
N GLU A 217 -2.30 -17.09 -3.33
CA GLU A 217 -3.03 -16.77 -2.09
C GLU A 217 -2.20 -15.89 -1.13
N SER A 218 -0.88 -16.11 -1.06
CA SER A 218 0.05 -15.34 -0.22
C SER A 218 0.22 -13.89 -0.70
N LEU A 219 0.18 -13.67 -2.03
CA LEU A 219 0.21 -12.33 -2.62
C LEU A 219 -1.07 -11.54 -2.32
N ALA A 220 -2.23 -12.19 -2.47
CA ALA A 220 -3.53 -11.59 -2.18
C ALA A 220 -3.66 -11.20 -0.70
N VAL A 221 -3.24 -12.09 0.21
CA VAL A 221 -3.22 -11.81 1.66
C VAL A 221 -2.30 -10.65 2.00
N SER A 222 -1.10 -10.60 1.41
CA SER A 222 -0.16 -9.49 1.60
C SER A 222 -0.74 -8.17 1.10
N PHE A 223 -1.33 -8.17 -0.09
CA PHE A 223 -1.97 -6.97 -0.65
C PHE A 223 -3.16 -6.52 0.20
N ALA A 224 -4.01 -7.44 0.66
CA ALA A 224 -5.15 -7.14 1.51
C ALA A 224 -4.72 -6.51 2.85
N SER A 225 -3.65 -7.01 3.46
CA SER A 225 -3.05 -6.40 4.65
C SER A 225 -2.57 -4.97 4.40
N LEU A 226 -1.77 -4.76 3.35
CA LEU A 226 -1.31 -3.42 2.97
C LEU A 226 -2.49 -2.46 2.71
N LEU A 227 -3.52 -2.94 2.03
CA LEU A 227 -4.73 -2.19 1.75
C LEU A 227 -5.48 -1.85 3.04
N GLN A 228 -5.61 -2.78 3.98
CA GLN A 228 -6.27 -2.53 5.27
C GLN A 228 -5.58 -1.41 6.04
N HIS A 229 -4.25 -1.47 6.17
CA HIS A 229 -3.47 -0.40 6.81
C HIS A 229 -3.62 0.94 6.10
N THR A 230 -3.56 0.93 4.77
CA THR A 230 -3.75 2.11 3.94
C THR A 230 -5.14 2.73 4.13
N MET A 231 -6.20 1.91 4.13
CA MET A 231 -7.58 2.38 4.33
C MET A 231 -7.80 2.95 5.73
N ASN A 232 -7.16 2.39 6.75
CA ASN A 232 -7.19 2.95 8.11
C ASN A 232 -6.57 4.36 8.13
N VAL A 233 -5.40 4.54 7.52
CA VAL A 233 -4.74 5.85 7.42
C VAL A 233 -5.62 6.87 6.67
N LEU A 234 -6.20 6.47 5.53
CA LEU A 234 -7.11 7.35 4.78
C LEU A 234 -8.32 7.76 5.63
N LYS A 235 -8.95 6.79 6.32
CA LYS A 235 -10.12 7.02 7.17
C LYS A 235 -9.80 7.91 8.37
N GLU A 236 -8.67 7.71 9.04
CA GLU A 236 -8.22 8.52 10.18
C GLU A 236 -7.93 9.98 9.82
N ASN A 237 -7.76 10.27 8.53
CA ASN A 237 -7.48 11.61 8.00
C ASN A 237 -8.62 12.13 7.10
N ASP A 238 -9.85 11.68 7.37
CA ASP A 238 -11.10 12.13 6.72
C ASP A 238 -11.11 11.98 5.18
N GLN A 239 -10.31 11.05 4.64
CA GLN A 239 -10.33 10.71 3.22
C GLN A 239 -11.21 9.48 2.99
N HIS A 240 -12.43 9.73 2.53
CA HIS A 240 -13.48 8.70 2.39
C HIS A 240 -13.46 7.94 1.06
N HIS A 241 -12.46 8.16 0.21
CA HIS A 241 -12.29 7.44 -1.05
C HIS A 241 -10.93 6.75 -1.08
N ILE A 242 -10.84 5.63 -1.81
CA ILE A 242 -9.59 4.90 -1.97
C ILE A 242 -8.59 5.72 -2.77
N SER A 243 -7.39 5.92 -2.23
CA SER A 243 -6.27 6.54 -2.96
C SER A 243 -4.94 6.07 -2.42
N PHE A 244 -4.18 5.36 -3.25
CA PHE A 244 -2.87 4.85 -2.88
C PHE A 244 -1.96 4.67 -4.09
N ASN A 245 -0.66 4.65 -3.81
CA ASN A 245 0.31 4.07 -4.72
C ASN A 245 0.74 2.71 -4.23
N PHE A 246 0.90 1.79 -5.17
CA PHE A 246 1.42 0.46 -4.93
C PHE A 246 2.64 0.24 -5.81
N VAL A 247 3.67 -0.36 -5.24
CA VAL A 247 4.90 -0.76 -5.92
C VAL A 247 5.17 -2.21 -5.56
N MET A 248 5.52 -3.02 -6.56
CA MET A 248 5.87 -4.43 -6.39
C MET A 248 7.20 -4.71 -7.08
N THR A 249 8.07 -5.44 -6.39
CA THR A 249 9.30 -6.03 -6.94
C THR A 249 9.23 -7.55 -6.73
N THR A 250 10.28 -8.28 -7.12
CA THR A 250 10.42 -9.69 -6.71
C THR A 250 10.70 -9.86 -5.21
N LYS A 251 11.07 -8.78 -4.50
CA LYS A 251 11.56 -8.83 -3.11
C LYS A 251 10.57 -8.24 -2.09
N TYR A 252 9.64 -7.39 -2.53
CA TYR A 252 8.69 -6.74 -1.63
C TYR A 252 7.48 -6.15 -2.37
N MET A 253 6.41 -5.94 -1.62
CA MET A 253 5.30 -5.04 -1.93
C MET A 253 5.37 -3.81 -1.04
N LEU A 254 5.10 -2.64 -1.60
CA LEU A 254 5.05 -1.36 -0.92
C LEU A 254 3.72 -0.67 -1.26
N MET A 255 3.04 -0.17 -0.24
CA MET A 255 1.84 0.65 -0.42
C MET A 255 1.98 1.97 0.35
N VAL A 256 1.59 3.06 -0.30
CA VAL A 256 1.63 4.42 0.25
C VAL A 256 0.23 5.03 0.10
N PRO A 257 -0.50 5.32 1.20
CA PRO A 257 -1.73 6.10 1.13
C PRO A 257 -1.46 7.49 0.54
N ARG A 258 -2.39 8.01 -0.26
CA ARG A 258 -2.21 9.28 -1.00
C ARG A 258 -3.30 10.29 -0.67
N SER A 259 -2.89 11.49 -0.24
CA SER A 259 -3.79 12.60 0.12
C SER A 259 -3.95 13.63 -0.98
N ASN A 260 -2.96 13.77 -1.86
CA ASN A 260 -3.03 14.68 -2.98
C ASN A 260 -2.20 14.14 -4.15
N SER A 261 -2.75 14.20 -5.37
CA SER A 261 -2.03 13.84 -6.60
C SER A 261 -0.90 14.81 -6.99
N LYS A 262 -0.88 16.03 -6.44
CA LYS A 262 0.11 17.07 -6.75
C LYS A 262 0.70 17.70 -5.49
N PHE A 263 1.94 18.15 -5.60
CA PHE A 263 2.56 19.06 -4.65
C PHE A 263 2.29 20.50 -5.08
N GLU A 264 1.66 21.29 -4.21
CA GLU A 264 1.26 22.69 -4.44
C GLU A 264 0.59 22.95 -5.80
N ASP A 265 -0.19 21.99 -6.30
CA ASP A 265 -0.81 22.01 -7.65
C ASP A 265 0.17 22.13 -8.84
N LYS A 266 1.48 22.14 -8.58
CA LYS A 266 2.55 22.38 -9.55
C LYS A 266 3.23 21.11 -10.04
N LEU A 267 3.51 20.18 -9.12
CA LEU A 267 4.28 18.96 -9.42
C LEU A 267 3.43 17.71 -9.21
N GLY A 268 3.18 16.95 -10.26
CA GLY A 268 2.47 15.68 -10.18
C GLY A 268 3.30 14.60 -9.51
N ILE A 269 2.74 13.93 -8.51
CA ILE A 269 3.38 12.83 -7.79
C ILE A 269 2.55 11.56 -7.98
N ASN A 270 3.17 10.52 -8.51
CA ASN A 270 2.60 9.19 -8.68
C ASN A 270 3.42 8.15 -7.91
N ALA A 271 3.18 6.85 -8.17
CA ALA A 271 3.93 5.77 -7.55
C ALA A 271 5.45 5.88 -7.75
N CYS A 272 5.92 6.33 -8.91
CA CYS A 272 7.34 6.59 -9.14
C CYS A 272 7.86 7.70 -8.23
N GLY A 273 7.10 8.80 -8.11
CA GLY A 273 7.43 9.92 -7.23
C GLY A 273 7.60 9.47 -5.78
N VAL A 274 6.60 8.80 -5.20
CA VAL A 274 6.71 8.30 -3.82
C VAL A 274 7.79 7.25 -3.64
N TYR A 275 8.14 6.48 -4.68
CA TYR A 275 9.26 5.54 -4.70
C TYR A 275 10.65 6.22 -4.71
N GLY A 276 10.69 7.54 -4.89
CA GLY A 276 11.92 8.34 -4.96
C GLY A 276 12.39 8.65 -6.39
N LEU A 277 11.50 8.58 -7.38
CA LEU A 277 11.77 8.91 -8.78
C LEU A 277 10.87 10.08 -9.20
N ILE A 278 11.33 11.30 -8.97
CA ILE A 278 10.56 12.53 -9.19
C ILE A 278 10.81 13.06 -10.60
N LEU A 279 9.74 13.30 -11.35
CA LEU A 279 9.80 13.84 -12.71
C LEU A 279 9.40 15.33 -12.72
N CYS A 280 10.36 16.20 -13.03
CA CYS A 280 10.17 17.64 -13.15
C CYS A 280 10.04 18.03 -14.63
N LYS A 281 8.92 18.66 -14.99
CA LYS A 281 8.62 19.01 -16.40
C LYS A 281 9.38 20.23 -16.90
N ASN A 282 10.05 20.97 -16.02
CA ASN A 282 10.83 22.18 -16.36
C ASN A 282 11.87 22.47 -15.28
N GLN A 283 12.74 23.45 -15.54
CA GLN A 283 13.81 23.87 -14.64
C GLN A 283 13.25 24.46 -13.34
N GLU A 284 12.16 25.23 -13.39
CA GLU A 284 11.54 25.85 -12.21
C GLU A 284 11.09 24.79 -11.18
N LEU A 285 10.42 23.73 -11.63
CA LEU A 285 10.01 22.61 -10.78
C LEU A 285 11.23 21.84 -10.25
N PHE A 286 12.26 21.68 -11.09
CA PHE A 286 13.49 21.02 -10.69
C PHE A 286 14.18 21.76 -9.53
N ASP A 287 14.38 23.07 -9.70
CA ASP A 287 15.00 23.92 -8.68
C ASP A 287 14.15 24.00 -7.41
N MET A 288 12.82 24.06 -7.54
CA MET A 288 11.89 24.05 -6.40
C MET A 288 12.00 22.77 -5.57
N VAL A 289 12.11 21.58 -6.19
CA VAL A 289 12.28 20.32 -5.46
C VAL A 289 13.61 20.30 -4.72
N LYS A 290 14.68 20.84 -5.32
CA LYS A 290 16.01 20.93 -4.67
C LYS A 290 16.02 21.88 -3.48
N GLU A 291 15.34 23.03 -3.60
CA GLU A 291 15.26 24.01 -2.51
C GLU A 291 14.44 23.49 -1.32
N ILE A 292 13.29 22.86 -1.59
CA ILE A 292 12.40 22.32 -0.55
C ILE A 292 12.95 21.01 0.04
N GLY A 293 13.66 20.23 -0.77
CA GLY A 293 14.12 18.88 -0.49
C GLY A 293 13.05 17.84 -0.84
N ALA A 294 13.46 16.81 -1.60
CA ALA A 294 12.56 15.79 -2.12
C ALA A 294 11.68 15.12 -1.05
N LEU A 295 12.23 14.83 0.14
CA LEU A 295 11.45 14.23 1.22
C LEU A 295 10.29 15.12 1.71
N ASN A 296 10.47 16.43 1.73
CA ASN A 296 9.41 17.36 2.13
C ASN A 296 8.32 17.46 1.05
N VAL A 297 8.71 17.39 -0.23
CA VAL A 297 7.79 17.30 -1.36
C VAL A 297 6.94 16.02 -1.26
N LEU A 298 7.59 14.87 -1.06
CA LEU A 298 6.89 13.58 -0.91
C LEU A 298 6.00 13.53 0.34
N LYS A 299 6.46 14.09 1.46
CA LYS A 299 5.67 14.26 2.67
C LYS A 299 4.34 14.95 2.38
N SER A 300 4.34 16.01 1.58
CA SER A 300 3.11 16.74 1.29
C SER A 300 2.14 15.95 0.38
N ALA A 301 2.65 15.11 -0.52
CA ALA A 301 1.81 14.28 -1.41
C ALA A 301 1.23 13.02 -0.73
N ALA A 302 1.83 12.61 0.39
CA ALA A 302 1.41 11.51 1.24
C ALA A 302 1.34 11.98 2.70
N ASN A 303 0.73 13.16 2.92
CA ASN A 303 0.73 13.87 4.21
C ASN A 303 -0.23 13.23 5.21
N PHE A 304 0.12 12.02 5.62
CA PHE A 304 -0.49 11.28 6.70
C PHE A 304 0.60 11.14 7.74
N ILE A 305 0.75 12.17 8.56
CA ILE A 305 1.79 12.23 9.58
C ILE A 305 1.64 11.01 10.48
N LEU A 306 2.66 10.16 10.46
CA LEU A 306 2.79 9.03 11.35
C LEU A 306 2.86 9.55 12.79
N SER A 307 1.84 9.17 13.58
CA SER A 307 1.65 9.37 15.03
C SER A 307 1.98 10.75 15.61
N ARG A 308 0.95 11.61 15.82
CA ARG A 308 1.07 12.79 16.70
C ARG A 308 -0.09 13.02 17.69
N PRO A 309 0.22 13.44 18.94
CA PRO A 309 -0.71 13.62 20.08
C PRO A 309 -1.77 14.73 19.91
N THR A 310 -1.73 15.52 18.84
CA THR A 310 -2.80 16.46 18.47
C THR A 310 -4.03 15.74 17.91
N LEU A 311 -3.85 14.57 17.30
CA LEU A 311 -4.95 13.72 16.83
C LEU A 311 -5.78 13.20 18.01
N SER A 312 -5.14 12.86 19.13
CA SER A 312 -5.84 12.56 20.40
C SER A 312 -6.74 13.73 20.83
N LYS A 313 -6.33 14.99 20.66
CA LYS A 313 -7.17 16.14 21.05
C LYS A 313 -8.42 16.36 20.17
N ILE A 314 -8.46 15.79 18.96
CA ILE A 314 -9.58 15.93 17.99
C ILE A 314 -10.41 14.63 17.92
N VAL A 315 -9.76 13.48 17.92
CA VAL A 315 -10.38 12.15 17.90
C VAL A 315 -10.97 11.79 19.25
N THR A 316 -10.39 12.21 20.39
CA THR A 316 -11.02 11.94 21.71
C THR A 316 -12.42 12.57 21.81
N PRO A 317 -12.67 13.83 21.40
CA PRO A 317 -14.04 14.37 21.32
C PRO A 317 -14.98 13.60 20.38
N LEU A 318 -14.49 13.15 19.22
CA LEU A 318 -15.31 12.42 18.23
C LEU A 318 -15.58 10.97 18.64
N ALA A 319 -14.58 10.29 19.19
CA ALA A 319 -14.69 8.98 19.80
C ALA A 319 -15.62 9.06 21.03
N ASN A 320 -15.52 10.08 21.88
CA ASN A 320 -16.47 10.29 22.98
C ASN A 320 -17.91 10.47 22.48
N LYS A 321 -18.09 11.17 21.35
CA LYS A 321 -19.40 11.27 20.68
C LYS A 321 -19.87 9.94 20.12
N PHE A 322 -19.03 9.23 19.35
CA PHE A 322 -19.34 7.90 18.82
C PHE A 322 -19.73 6.93 19.94
N THR A 323 -18.96 6.93 21.03
CA THR A 323 -19.19 6.12 22.21
C THR A 323 -20.49 6.50 22.94
N ALA A 324 -20.84 7.80 22.97
CA ALA A 324 -22.14 8.24 23.47
C ALA A 324 -23.31 7.84 22.55
N TYR A 325 -23.09 7.77 21.22
CA TYR A 325 -24.12 7.36 20.27
C TYR A 325 -24.23 5.84 20.06
N ALA A 326 -23.24 5.07 20.50
CA ALA A 326 -23.24 3.61 20.39
C ALA A 326 -24.28 2.93 21.30
N GLY A 327 -24.89 3.65 22.25
CA GLY A 327 -26.10 3.21 22.96
C GLY A 327 -25.88 2.17 24.08
N TYR A 328 -24.65 1.67 24.26
CA TYR A 328 -24.40 0.57 25.21
C TYR A 328 -24.38 1.04 26.67
N ARG A 329 -24.10 2.32 26.94
CA ARG A 329 -24.08 2.89 28.30
C ARG A 329 -25.50 3.09 28.84
N GLU A 330 -26.44 3.37 27.94
CA GLU A 330 -27.89 3.42 28.18
C GLU A 330 -28.44 2.04 28.53
N MET A 331 -27.73 0.97 28.15
CA MET A 331 -28.01 -0.41 28.54
C MET A 331 -27.25 -0.84 29.81
N GLY A 332 -26.45 0.05 30.39
CA GLY A 332 -25.65 -0.21 31.60
C GLY A 332 -24.41 -1.06 31.35
N LEU A 333 -23.96 -1.21 30.10
CA LEU A 333 -22.76 -1.96 29.74
C LEU A 333 -21.52 -1.06 29.74
N LYS A 334 -20.36 -1.64 30.03
CA LYS A 334 -19.05 -1.05 29.71
C LYS A 334 -18.60 -1.50 28.33
N PHE A 335 -17.68 -0.78 27.70
CA PHE A 335 -17.16 -1.15 26.38
C PHE A 335 -16.61 -2.59 26.33
N ASN A 336 -15.87 -2.98 27.36
CA ASN A 336 -15.29 -4.33 27.45
C ASN A 336 -16.33 -5.45 27.56
N ASP A 337 -17.59 -5.14 27.91
CA ASP A 337 -18.68 -6.13 27.96
C ASP A 337 -19.19 -6.49 26.55
N LEU A 338 -18.85 -5.70 25.53
CA LEU A 338 -19.21 -5.90 24.12
C LEU A 338 -18.21 -6.77 23.35
N LEU A 339 -17.06 -7.07 23.95
CA LEU A 339 -16.01 -7.85 23.30
C LEU A 339 -16.41 -9.32 23.22
N MET A 340 -16.14 -9.95 22.07
CA MET A 340 -16.46 -11.35 21.80
C MET A 340 -15.79 -12.28 22.80
N GLU A 341 -16.58 -13.03 23.58
CA GLU A 341 -16.09 -13.82 24.71
C GLU A 341 -15.75 -15.27 24.37
N GLU A 342 -16.12 -15.74 23.18
CA GLU A 342 -16.03 -17.14 22.76
C GLU A 342 -14.60 -17.59 22.41
N THR A 343 -13.63 -16.69 22.44
CA THR A 343 -12.23 -17.04 22.14
C THR A 343 -11.52 -17.66 23.35
N PRO A 344 -10.57 -18.61 23.15
CA PRO A 344 -9.79 -19.18 24.26
C PRO A 344 -9.01 -18.13 25.07
N VAL A 345 -8.51 -17.10 24.39
CA VAL A 345 -7.80 -15.96 25.00
C VAL A 345 -8.76 -15.15 25.87
N MET A 346 -9.94 -14.81 25.37
CA MET A 346 -10.92 -14.03 26.13
C MET A 346 -11.47 -14.83 27.32
N GLN A 347 -11.74 -16.12 27.15
CA GLN A 347 -12.13 -17.01 28.25
C GLN A 347 -11.06 -17.07 29.34
N LYS A 348 -9.78 -17.08 28.96
CA LYS A 348 -8.66 -17.03 29.90
C LYS A 348 -8.57 -15.68 30.62
N ALA A 349 -8.76 -14.58 29.90
CA ALA A 349 -8.79 -13.23 30.47
C ALA A 349 -9.95 -13.06 31.47
N ILE A 350 -11.16 -13.52 31.13
CA ILE A 350 -12.34 -13.46 32.01
C ILE A 350 -12.12 -14.29 33.28
N LYS A 351 -11.51 -15.48 33.18
CA LYS A 351 -11.18 -16.32 34.35
C LYS A 351 -10.19 -15.67 35.31
N ARG A 352 -9.34 -14.76 34.82
CA ARG A 352 -8.35 -14.03 35.64
C ARG A 352 -8.92 -12.81 36.34
N LEU A 353 -10.15 -12.41 36.00
CA LEU A 353 -10.79 -11.26 36.65
C LEU A 353 -10.98 -11.53 38.15
N PRO A 354 -10.71 -10.52 39.00
CA PRO A 354 -11.13 -10.54 40.40
C PRO A 354 -12.63 -10.86 40.54
N PRO A 355 -13.04 -11.63 41.57
CA PRO A 355 -14.44 -12.03 41.74
C PRO A 355 -15.43 -10.86 41.74
N SER A 356 -15.06 -9.72 42.33
CA SER A 356 -15.88 -8.50 42.36
C SER A 356 -16.13 -7.91 40.96
N LEU A 357 -15.11 -7.91 40.09
CA LEU A 357 -15.21 -7.41 38.72
C LEU A 357 -15.99 -8.38 37.84
N SER A 358 -15.76 -9.69 37.99
CA SER A 358 -16.50 -10.73 37.28
C SER A 358 -18.00 -10.70 37.63
N TYR A 359 -18.34 -10.59 38.93
CA TYR A 359 -19.72 -10.43 39.38
C TYR A 359 -20.38 -9.18 38.78
N SER A 360 -19.68 -8.04 38.85
CA SER A 360 -20.19 -6.77 38.34
C SER A 360 -20.39 -6.80 36.81
N ARG A 361 -19.50 -7.47 36.07
CA ARG A 361 -19.64 -7.71 34.62
C ARG A 361 -20.89 -8.50 34.31
N ASN A 362 -21.07 -9.65 34.96
CA ASN A 362 -22.20 -10.53 34.69
C ASN A 362 -23.53 -9.86 35.04
N PHE A 363 -23.56 -9.08 36.13
CA PHE A 363 -24.75 -8.30 36.49
C PHE A 363 -25.13 -7.27 35.41
N ARG A 364 -24.15 -6.56 34.82
CA ARG A 364 -24.38 -5.61 33.72
C ARG A 364 -24.91 -6.31 32.47
N ILE A 365 -24.31 -7.43 32.07
CA ILE A 365 -24.73 -8.20 30.89
C ILE A 365 -26.17 -8.72 31.07
N LEU A 366 -26.49 -9.30 32.23
CA LEU A 366 -27.85 -9.77 32.53
C LEU A 366 -28.87 -8.63 32.50
N THR A 367 -28.51 -7.47 33.05
CA THR A 367 -29.35 -6.26 33.01
C THR A 367 -29.59 -5.81 31.57
N ALA A 368 -28.55 -5.77 30.73
CA ALA A 368 -28.66 -5.39 29.33
C ALA A 368 -29.51 -6.37 28.50
N HIS A 369 -29.39 -7.67 28.76
CA HIS A 369 -30.25 -8.69 28.13
C HIS A 369 -31.72 -8.49 28.51
N GLN A 370 -32.02 -8.22 29.78
CA GLN A 370 -33.37 -7.96 30.25
C GLN A 370 -33.98 -6.71 29.58
N LEU A 371 -33.19 -5.65 29.45
CA LEU A 371 -33.58 -4.40 28.79
C LEU A 371 -33.80 -4.56 27.29
N SER A 372 -32.93 -5.30 26.61
CA SER A 372 -33.07 -5.62 25.20
C SER A 372 -34.34 -6.43 24.94
N LEU A 373 -34.62 -7.42 25.79
CA LEU A 373 -35.84 -8.23 25.71
C LEU A 373 -37.11 -7.40 25.88
N THR A 374 -37.11 -6.40 26.77
CA THR A 374 -38.26 -5.52 27.00
C THR A 374 -38.30 -4.31 26.07
N GLN A 375 -37.31 -4.16 25.17
CA GLN A 375 -37.15 -3.01 24.29
C GLN A 375 -37.12 -1.67 25.07
N GLN A 376 -36.47 -1.70 26.23
CA GLN A 376 -36.30 -0.56 27.12
C GLN A 376 -34.82 -0.22 27.29
N ILE A 377 -34.54 1.03 27.68
CA ILE A 377 -33.23 1.47 28.14
C ILE A 377 -33.30 1.79 29.64
N LEU A 378 -32.15 1.88 30.31
CA LEU A 378 -32.12 2.31 31.71
C LEU A 378 -32.68 3.74 31.86
N PRO A 379 -33.37 4.03 32.98
CA PRO A 379 -33.67 5.41 33.33
C PRO A 379 -32.38 6.24 33.36
N PRO A 380 -32.39 7.53 32.94
CA PRO A 380 -31.17 8.33 32.80
C PRO A 380 -30.27 8.39 34.04
N GLY A 381 -30.85 8.34 35.25
CA GLY A 381 -30.09 8.33 36.51
C GLY A 381 -29.40 7.00 36.86
N LYS A 382 -29.65 5.93 36.10
CA LYS A 382 -29.07 4.59 36.27
C LYS A 382 -28.17 4.17 35.09
N ALA A 383 -28.15 4.93 34.00
CA ALA A 383 -27.25 4.67 32.88
C ALA A 383 -25.78 4.79 33.32
N LEU A 384 -24.90 4.00 32.68
CA LEU A 384 -23.48 4.00 33.01
C LEU A 384 -22.85 5.36 32.65
N LYS A 385 -22.12 5.96 33.59
CA LYS A 385 -21.46 7.24 33.34
C LYS A 385 -20.15 7.04 32.58
N PRO A 386 -19.71 8.03 31.78
CA PRO A 386 -18.45 7.95 31.04
C PRO A 386 -17.22 7.65 31.93
N GLU A 387 -17.21 8.15 33.16
CA GLU A 387 -16.10 7.96 34.11
C GLU A 387 -16.07 6.53 34.68
N GLU A 388 -17.19 5.82 34.63
CA GLU A 388 -17.34 4.46 35.11
C GLU A 388 -17.02 3.43 34.01
N ASP A 389 -16.91 3.86 32.75
CA ASP A 389 -16.62 3.04 31.57
C ASP A 389 -15.10 2.83 31.38
N ASP A 390 -14.52 2.14 32.34
CA ASP A 390 -13.10 1.76 32.35
C ASP A 390 -12.79 0.54 31.48
N HIS A 391 -11.51 0.37 31.16
CA HIS A 391 -10.98 -0.76 30.39
C HIS A 391 -10.50 -1.91 31.29
N TYR A 392 -11.34 -2.34 32.23
CA TYR A 392 -10.98 -3.31 33.28
C TYR A 392 -10.52 -4.69 32.74
N LEU A 393 -10.89 -5.07 31.51
CA LEU A 393 -10.58 -6.39 30.95
C LEU A 393 -9.34 -6.39 30.04
N ILE A 394 -8.95 -5.23 29.49
CA ILE A 394 -7.85 -5.11 28.52
C ILE A 394 -6.51 -5.65 29.07
N PRO A 395 -6.07 -5.33 30.31
CA PRO A 395 -4.80 -5.84 30.82
C PRO A 395 -4.72 -7.37 30.83
N TYR A 396 -5.83 -8.04 31.15
CA TYR A 396 -5.93 -9.49 31.22
C TYR A 396 -5.97 -10.14 29.82
N ILE A 397 -6.55 -9.45 28.83
CA ILE A 397 -6.52 -9.86 27.42
C ILE A 397 -5.08 -9.84 26.92
N LEU A 398 -4.37 -8.73 27.11
CA LEU A 398 -2.98 -8.58 26.65
C LEU A 398 -2.04 -9.61 27.30
N GLU A 399 -2.23 -9.90 28.58
CA GLU A 399 -1.48 -10.96 29.27
C GLU A 399 -1.79 -12.35 28.70
N ALA A 400 -3.07 -12.64 28.44
CA ALA A 400 -3.48 -13.93 27.88
C ALA A 400 -3.02 -14.10 26.42
N GLU A 401 -3.01 -13.03 25.61
CA GLU A 401 -2.47 -13.00 24.25
C GLU A 401 -0.97 -13.22 24.25
N LYS A 402 -0.24 -12.51 25.11
CA LYS A 402 1.20 -12.67 25.26
C LYS A 402 1.58 -14.10 25.63
N GLU A 403 0.88 -14.71 26.59
CA GLU A 403 1.15 -16.09 26.97
C GLU A 403 0.75 -17.09 25.88
N ALA A 404 -0.35 -16.86 25.16
CA ALA A 404 -0.71 -17.69 24.02
C ALA A 404 0.34 -17.62 22.90
N PHE A 405 0.91 -16.43 22.69
CA PHE A 405 1.99 -16.18 21.76
C PHE A 405 3.30 -16.86 22.20
N GLU A 406 3.75 -16.65 23.43
CA GLU A 406 4.96 -17.29 23.98
C GLU A 406 4.85 -18.82 23.98
N LYS A 407 3.67 -19.36 24.30
CA LYS A 407 3.42 -20.80 24.21
C LYS A 407 3.54 -21.30 22.77
N ALA A 408 2.98 -20.58 21.81
CA ALA A 408 3.10 -20.92 20.39
C ALA A 408 4.55 -20.85 19.90
N GLU A 409 5.36 -19.91 20.39
CA GLU A 409 6.79 -19.85 20.06
C GLU A 409 7.58 -21.03 20.65
N LEU A 410 7.31 -21.39 21.91
CA LEU A 410 8.00 -22.49 22.59
C LEU A 410 7.60 -23.87 22.04
N ASP A 411 6.35 -24.07 21.64
CA ASP A 411 5.89 -25.31 21.01
C ASP A 411 6.54 -25.53 19.63
N ASN A 412 7.08 -24.47 19.00
CA ASN A 412 7.70 -24.49 17.68
C ASN A 412 9.23 -24.20 17.70
N ILE A 413 9.87 -24.26 18.87
CA ILE A 413 11.31 -23.98 18.97
C ILE A 413 12.14 -25.15 18.43
N GLU A 414 12.96 -24.91 17.41
CA GLU A 414 13.92 -25.88 16.90
C GLU A 414 15.24 -25.82 17.69
N VAL A 415 15.53 -26.87 18.45
CA VAL A 415 16.80 -26.98 19.19
C VAL A 415 17.91 -27.33 18.20
N LYS A 416 18.87 -26.41 18.00
CA LYS A 416 20.08 -26.69 17.23
C LYS A 416 20.95 -27.72 17.96
N SER A 417 20.99 -28.95 17.45
CA SER A 417 21.96 -29.97 17.83
C SER A 417 23.37 -29.44 17.57
N SER A 418 24.19 -29.34 18.62
CA SER A 418 25.59 -28.91 18.53
C SER A 418 26.47 -29.98 17.90
#